data_AF-A0A918AMT1-F1
#
_entry.id   AF-A0A918AMT1-F1
#
_cell.length_a   1.000
_cell.length_b   1.000
_cell.length_c   1.000
_cell.angle_alpha   90.00
_cell.angle_beta   90.00
_cell.angle_gamma   90.00
#
_symmetry.space_group_name_H-M   'P 1'
#
loop_
_entity.id
_entity.type
_entity.pdbx_description
1 polymer ?
#
loop_
_entity_poly.entity_id
_entity_poly.type
_entity_poly.pdbx_seq_one_letter_code
_entity_poly.pdbx_strand_id
1 'polypeptide(L)'
;MLRVGLSGGIGSGKSTVAARLVEHGAVLVDADLLAREVVEPGTEGLAEVVAAFGDGVLGAGGALDRAALAAKVFSDDEARRTLNGIIHPKVGARAAELIAAAPPDAIVVHDVPLLVENGLMPAYHLVLIVHADVEQRVARLVGGRGMDERDARNRIAAQADDARRRAAADVWLDNTGTPDQVLARVDALWVDRLVPYEANVRLRRYTPTPPRVVPYDATWPAQAERIAARIRLAAGQRRVEHIGSTAVPGLAAKDVLDFQLGVDSLETADALADALAEAGFPRLDGIDTDTPKDDGDPRRWRKRVHVGADPARRVNLHVRVEGGPAWEWALRFRDWLRADAAARQEYQELKQELAERFADHESAFAYGDAKEPWMSAAVARVEAFYQDGQVS
;
A
#
# COMPACT_ATOMS: atom_id res chain seq x y z
N MET A 1 -7.92 -1.00 13.69
CA MET A 1 -6.99 -2.12 13.45
C MET A 1 -6.16 -1.86 12.21
N LEU A 2 -4.88 -2.20 12.27
CA LEU A 2 -3.98 -2.17 11.11
C LEU A 2 -4.13 -3.45 10.30
N ARG A 3 -4.41 -3.33 9.01
CA ARG A 3 -4.44 -4.45 8.04
C ARG A 3 -3.13 -4.55 7.26
N VAL A 4 -2.45 -5.68 7.37
CA VAL A 4 -1.20 -6.02 6.68
C VAL A 4 -1.46 -7.15 5.69
N GLY A 5 -1.14 -6.94 4.42
CA GLY A 5 -1.18 -7.99 3.40
C GLY A 5 0.15 -8.73 3.37
N LEU A 6 0.16 -10.02 3.72
CA LEU A 6 1.34 -10.88 3.69
C LEU A 6 1.29 -11.77 2.44
N SER A 7 2.34 -11.72 1.64
CA SER A 7 2.47 -12.59 0.47
C SER A 7 3.92 -12.97 0.21
N GLY A 8 4.14 -13.85 -0.76
CA GLY A 8 5.46 -14.35 -1.13
C GLY A 8 5.36 -15.54 -2.07
N GLY A 9 6.37 -15.73 -2.90
CA GLY A 9 6.42 -16.87 -3.82
C GLY A 9 6.41 -18.21 -3.07
N ILE A 10 5.94 -19.28 -3.71
CA ILE A 10 5.98 -20.62 -3.14
C ILE A 10 7.41 -20.98 -2.69
N GLY A 11 7.58 -21.51 -1.48
CA GLY A 11 8.90 -21.80 -0.89
C GLY A 11 9.65 -20.60 -0.26
N SER A 12 9.07 -19.39 -0.29
CA SER A 12 9.71 -18.18 0.28
C SER A 12 9.82 -18.17 1.80
N GLY A 13 9.03 -18.98 2.51
CA GLY A 13 9.00 -19.00 3.98
C GLY A 13 7.94 -18.08 4.61
N LYS A 14 6.90 -17.71 3.85
CA LYS A 14 5.74 -16.93 4.32
C LYS A 14 5.17 -17.44 5.66
N SER A 15 5.01 -18.76 5.82
CA SER A 15 4.48 -19.36 7.07
C SER A 15 5.39 -19.12 8.28
N THR A 16 6.71 -19.07 8.09
CA THR A 16 7.67 -18.73 9.17
C THR A 16 7.48 -17.29 9.63
N VAL A 17 7.31 -16.37 8.68
CA VAL A 17 7.06 -14.95 8.96
C VAL A 17 5.69 -14.75 9.62
N ALA A 18 4.65 -15.42 9.12
CA ALA A 18 3.31 -15.38 9.71
C ALA A 18 3.31 -15.89 11.16
N ALA A 19 3.96 -17.03 11.43
CA ALA A 19 4.08 -17.57 12.77
C ALA A 19 4.77 -16.60 13.73
N ARG A 20 5.88 -15.98 13.29
CA ARG A 20 6.58 -14.99 14.12
C ARG A 20 5.76 -13.74 14.40
N LEU A 21 4.96 -13.27 13.44
CA LEU A 21 4.03 -12.16 13.67
C LEU A 21 2.93 -12.53 14.68
N VAL A 22 2.41 -13.76 14.62
CA VAL A 22 1.43 -14.27 15.60
C VAL A 22 2.04 -14.37 17.01
N GLU A 23 3.31 -14.78 17.14
CA GLU A 23 4.03 -14.78 18.42
C GLU A 23 4.12 -13.38 19.05
N HIS A 24 4.18 -12.33 18.23
CA HIS A 24 4.12 -10.94 18.69
C HIS A 24 2.70 -10.42 18.99
N GLY A 25 1.67 -11.23 18.72
CA GLY A 25 0.26 -10.89 18.98
C GLY A 25 -0.55 -10.48 17.75
N ALA A 26 -0.04 -10.66 16.53
CA ALA A 26 -0.82 -10.43 15.32
C ALA A 26 -2.00 -11.42 15.21
N VAL A 27 -3.13 -10.96 14.70
CA VAL A 27 -4.24 -11.82 14.31
C VAL A 27 -4.04 -12.25 12.86
N LEU A 28 -3.83 -13.55 12.64
CA LEU A 28 -3.63 -14.09 11.30
C LEU A 28 -4.97 -14.50 10.66
N VAL A 29 -5.24 -13.98 9.47
CA VAL A 29 -6.31 -14.41 8.60
C VAL A 29 -5.69 -15.12 7.40
N ASP A 30 -5.60 -16.44 7.46
CA ASP A 30 -5.09 -17.30 6.39
C ASP A 30 -6.26 -17.88 5.59
N ALA A 31 -6.47 -17.33 4.39
CA ALA A 31 -7.60 -17.76 3.54
C ALA A 31 -7.52 -19.24 3.14
N ASP A 32 -6.32 -19.79 2.98
CA ASP A 32 -6.14 -21.21 2.65
C ASP A 32 -6.52 -22.08 3.85
N LEU A 33 -6.14 -21.69 5.06
CA LEU A 33 -6.54 -22.38 6.29
C LEU A 33 -8.05 -22.30 6.50
N LEU A 34 -8.63 -21.11 6.39
CA LEU A 34 -10.07 -20.90 6.55
C LEU A 34 -10.88 -21.70 5.53
N ALA A 35 -10.41 -21.79 4.27
CA ALA A 35 -11.03 -22.63 3.26
C ALA A 35 -10.99 -24.14 3.61
N ARG A 36 -10.13 -24.57 4.54
CA ARG A 36 -10.16 -25.93 5.09
C ARG A 36 -11.14 -26.06 6.24
N GLU A 37 -11.12 -25.11 7.17
CA GLU A 37 -11.98 -25.10 8.36
C GLU A 37 -13.46 -25.11 7.99
N VAL A 38 -13.87 -24.31 6.99
CA VAL A 38 -15.28 -24.18 6.60
C VAL A 38 -15.87 -25.43 5.94
N VAL A 39 -15.05 -26.45 5.68
CA VAL A 39 -15.45 -27.75 5.13
C VAL A 39 -14.98 -28.92 6.00
N GLU A 40 -14.68 -28.67 7.27
CA GLU A 40 -14.40 -29.76 8.21
C GLU A 40 -15.67 -30.58 8.52
N PRO A 41 -15.51 -31.85 8.96
CA PRO A 41 -16.64 -32.68 9.37
C PRO A 41 -17.59 -31.96 10.32
N GLY A 42 -18.89 -31.97 10.02
CA GLY A 42 -19.93 -31.33 10.82
C GLY A 42 -20.22 -29.87 10.49
N THR A 43 -19.49 -29.26 9.55
CA THR A 43 -19.77 -27.90 9.08
C THR A 43 -20.86 -27.85 8.01
N GLU A 44 -21.57 -26.73 7.93
CA GLU A 44 -22.54 -26.45 6.87
C GLU A 44 -21.85 -26.42 5.49
N GLY A 45 -20.63 -25.90 5.40
CA GLY A 45 -19.89 -25.87 4.14
C GLY A 45 -19.57 -27.27 3.59
N LEU A 46 -19.23 -28.23 4.45
CA LEU A 46 -19.08 -29.61 3.99
C LEU A 46 -20.41 -30.19 3.49
N ALA A 47 -21.51 -29.94 4.22
CA ALA A 47 -22.83 -30.44 3.81
C ALA A 47 -23.28 -29.88 2.45
N GLU A 48 -23.07 -28.59 2.20
CA GLU A 48 -23.35 -27.96 0.90
C GLU A 48 -22.47 -28.50 -0.23
N VAL A 49 -21.18 -28.72 0.03
CA VAL A 49 -20.26 -29.35 -0.94
C VAL A 49 -20.73 -30.77 -1.27
N VAL A 50 -21.13 -31.57 -0.29
CA VAL A 50 -21.66 -32.91 -0.50
C VAL A 50 -22.99 -32.86 -1.27
N ALA A 51 -23.87 -31.92 -0.97
CA ALA A 51 -25.13 -31.76 -1.70
C ALA A 51 -24.90 -31.41 -3.19
N ALA A 52 -23.88 -30.59 -3.49
CA ALA A 52 -23.57 -30.17 -4.85
C ALA A 52 -22.80 -31.23 -5.65
N PHE A 53 -21.87 -31.96 -5.04
CA PHE A 53 -20.93 -32.85 -5.73
C PHE A 53 -21.15 -34.34 -5.44
N GLY A 54 -22.06 -34.68 -4.54
CA GLY A 54 -22.38 -36.04 -4.09
C GLY A 54 -21.31 -36.64 -3.17
N ASP A 55 -21.67 -37.75 -2.49
CA ASP A 55 -20.85 -38.39 -1.44
C ASP A 55 -19.46 -38.85 -1.89
N GLY A 56 -19.22 -38.97 -3.20
CA GLY A 56 -17.90 -39.32 -3.75
C GLY A 56 -16.81 -38.27 -3.52
N VAL A 57 -17.12 -37.13 -2.89
CA VAL A 57 -16.12 -36.16 -2.40
C VAL A 57 -15.75 -36.36 -0.93
N LEU A 58 -16.28 -37.39 -0.27
CA LEU A 58 -15.94 -37.76 1.10
C LEU A 58 -14.91 -38.89 1.10
N GLY A 59 -13.90 -38.75 1.96
CA GLY A 59 -12.95 -39.81 2.28
C GLY A 59 -13.45 -40.71 3.42
N ALA A 60 -12.61 -41.68 3.78
CA ALA A 60 -12.88 -42.53 4.94
C ALA A 60 -12.97 -41.68 6.22
N GLY A 61 -14.09 -41.78 6.95
CA GLY A 61 -14.33 -41.00 8.17
C GLY A 61 -15.13 -39.71 7.97
N GLY A 62 -15.67 -39.45 6.77
CA GLY A 62 -16.60 -38.35 6.51
C GLY A 62 -15.93 -36.98 6.36
N ALA A 63 -14.60 -36.93 6.25
CA ALA A 63 -13.86 -35.72 5.88
C ALA A 63 -13.84 -35.53 4.35
N LEU A 64 -13.66 -34.29 3.91
CA LEU A 64 -13.54 -33.97 2.49
C LEU A 64 -12.30 -34.64 1.86
N ASP A 65 -12.51 -35.48 0.85
CA ASP A 65 -11.46 -35.92 -0.07
C ASP A 65 -11.19 -34.81 -1.09
N ARG A 66 -10.15 -34.03 -0.80
CA ARG A 66 -9.72 -32.91 -1.65
C ARG A 66 -9.25 -33.36 -3.03
N ALA A 67 -8.69 -34.57 -3.16
CA ALA A 67 -8.24 -35.07 -4.44
C ALA A 67 -9.44 -35.45 -5.31
N ALA A 68 -10.43 -36.11 -4.73
CA ALA A 68 -11.69 -36.42 -5.40
C ALA A 68 -12.46 -35.15 -5.80
N LEU A 69 -12.55 -34.16 -4.90
CA LEU A 69 -13.16 -32.87 -5.22
C LEU A 69 -12.39 -32.15 -6.33
N ALA A 70 -11.06 -32.07 -6.23
CA ALA A 70 -10.21 -31.46 -7.25
C ALA A 70 -10.41 -32.10 -8.62
N ALA A 71 -10.47 -33.44 -8.70
CA ALA A 71 -10.73 -34.15 -9.95
C ALA A 71 -12.06 -33.76 -10.60
N LYS A 72 -13.09 -33.43 -9.80
CA LYS A 72 -14.39 -32.96 -10.31
C LYS A 72 -14.36 -31.51 -10.79
N VAL A 73 -13.65 -30.61 -10.08
CA VAL A 73 -13.69 -29.16 -10.37
C VAL A 73 -12.55 -28.65 -11.27
N PHE A 74 -11.50 -29.45 -11.48
CA PHE A 74 -10.31 -29.00 -12.19
C PHE A 74 -10.59 -28.65 -13.66
N SER A 75 -11.31 -29.52 -14.37
CA SER A 75 -11.63 -29.35 -15.79
C SER A 75 -13.03 -28.81 -16.08
N ASP A 76 -13.81 -28.49 -15.05
CA ASP A 76 -15.19 -28.02 -15.18
C ASP A 76 -15.35 -26.63 -14.55
N ASP A 77 -15.53 -25.62 -15.41
CA ASP A 77 -15.67 -24.23 -15.00
C ASP A 77 -16.99 -23.95 -14.28
N GLU A 78 -18.05 -24.71 -14.54
CA GLU A 78 -19.32 -24.59 -13.82
C GLU A 78 -19.18 -25.20 -12.43
N ALA A 79 -18.63 -26.41 -12.33
CA ALA A 79 -18.31 -27.05 -11.06
C ALA A 79 -17.42 -26.15 -10.18
N ARG A 80 -16.39 -25.52 -10.77
CA ARG A 80 -15.50 -24.60 -10.05
C ARG A 80 -16.24 -23.36 -9.57
N ARG A 81 -17.13 -22.78 -10.37
CA ARG A 81 -17.97 -21.64 -9.96
C ARG A 81 -18.91 -22.02 -8.81
N THR A 82 -19.54 -23.19 -8.88
CA THR A 82 -20.40 -23.71 -7.82
C THR A 82 -19.62 -23.89 -6.52
N LEU A 83 -18.46 -24.54 -6.57
CA LEU A 83 -17.61 -24.71 -5.39
C LEU A 83 -17.21 -23.34 -4.80
N ASN A 84 -16.74 -22.41 -5.63
CA ASN A 84 -16.35 -21.08 -5.17
C ASN A 84 -17.53 -20.32 -4.55
N GLY A 85 -18.74 -20.48 -5.10
CA GLY A 85 -19.97 -19.89 -4.56
C GLY A 85 -20.36 -20.40 -3.18
N ILE A 86 -20.00 -21.66 -2.85
CA ILE A 86 -20.20 -22.25 -1.52
C ILE A 86 -19.10 -21.79 -0.56
N ILE A 87 -17.83 -21.86 -1.00
CA ILE A 87 -16.67 -21.66 -0.13
C ILE A 87 -16.42 -20.19 0.19
N HIS A 88 -16.43 -19.30 -0.81
CA HIS A 88 -16.01 -17.91 -0.61
C HIS A 88 -16.85 -17.15 0.42
N PRO A 89 -18.20 -17.24 0.44
CA PRO A 89 -19.00 -16.58 1.47
C PRO A 89 -18.67 -17.07 2.88
N LYS A 90 -18.44 -18.38 3.05
CA LYS A 90 -18.13 -18.98 4.35
C LYS A 90 -16.74 -18.59 4.84
N VAL A 91 -15.74 -18.57 3.95
CA VAL A 91 -14.41 -18.05 4.27
C VAL A 91 -14.49 -16.57 4.66
N GLY A 92 -15.27 -15.76 3.94
CA GLY A 92 -15.49 -14.36 4.25
C GLY A 92 -16.15 -14.15 5.62
N ALA A 93 -17.20 -14.91 5.94
CA ALA A 93 -17.87 -14.87 7.24
C ALA A 93 -16.91 -15.25 8.37
N ARG A 94 -16.14 -16.33 8.19
CA ARG A 94 -15.17 -16.79 9.19
C ARG A 94 -14.04 -15.77 9.42
N ALA A 95 -13.54 -15.15 8.35
CA ALA A 95 -12.57 -14.07 8.47
C ALA A 95 -13.14 -12.87 9.23
N ALA A 96 -14.40 -12.50 8.95
CA ALA A 96 -15.08 -11.41 9.66
C ALA A 96 -15.27 -11.72 11.15
N GLU A 97 -15.58 -12.96 11.53
CA GLU A 97 -15.64 -13.38 12.93
C GLU A 97 -14.30 -13.24 13.64
N LEU A 98 -13.20 -13.70 13.02
CA LEU A 98 -11.86 -13.58 13.59
C LEU A 98 -11.46 -12.12 13.81
N ILE A 99 -11.79 -11.24 12.85
CA ILE A 99 -11.52 -9.80 12.94
C ILE A 99 -12.41 -9.15 14.00
N ALA A 100 -13.69 -9.51 14.08
CA ALA A 100 -14.61 -8.95 15.06
C ALA A 100 -14.27 -9.37 16.50
N ALA A 101 -13.68 -10.56 16.68
CA ALA A 101 -13.19 -11.04 17.97
C ALA A 101 -11.82 -10.44 18.37
N ALA A 102 -11.12 -9.79 17.44
CA ALA A 102 -9.81 -9.22 17.69
C ALA A 102 -9.89 -7.96 18.58
N PRO A 103 -8.87 -7.70 19.43
CA PRO A 103 -8.75 -6.44 20.16
C PRO A 103 -8.75 -5.22 19.23
N PRO A 104 -9.30 -4.05 19.65
CA PRO A 104 -9.34 -2.86 18.80
C PRO A 104 -7.99 -2.39 18.26
N ASP A 105 -6.91 -2.69 18.99
CA ASP A 105 -5.50 -2.41 18.69
C ASP A 105 -4.79 -3.56 17.98
N ALA A 106 -5.51 -4.57 17.50
CA ALA A 106 -4.92 -5.67 16.77
C ALA A 106 -4.30 -5.23 15.43
N ILE A 107 -3.15 -5.84 15.13
CA ILE A 107 -2.57 -5.89 13.79
C ILE A 107 -3.07 -7.18 13.13
N VAL A 108 -3.90 -7.03 12.11
CA VAL A 108 -4.48 -8.13 11.34
C VAL A 108 -3.60 -8.40 10.13
N VAL A 109 -3.00 -9.58 10.09
CA VAL A 109 -2.17 -10.06 8.98
C VAL A 109 -3.01 -10.96 8.10
N HIS A 110 -3.24 -10.56 6.87
CA HIS A 110 -3.92 -11.38 5.87
C HIS A 110 -2.88 -12.13 5.05
N ASP A 111 -2.82 -13.44 5.21
CA ASP A 111 -1.99 -14.29 4.36
C ASP A 111 -2.73 -14.55 3.04
N VAL A 112 -2.22 -13.94 1.96
CA VAL A 112 -2.86 -13.96 0.64
C VAL A 112 -1.83 -14.40 -0.42
N PRO A 113 -1.82 -15.67 -0.83
CA PRO A 113 -0.85 -16.20 -1.80
C PRO A 113 -0.88 -15.50 -3.16
N LEU A 114 -2.06 -15.05 -3.62
CA LEU A 114 -2.27 -14.40 -4.92
C LEU A 114 -2.48 -12.88 -4.81
N LEU A 115 -1.93 -12.25 -3.76
CA LEU A 115 -2.12 -10.83 -3.47
C LEU A 115 -1.67 -9.95 -4.65
N VAL A 116 -0.50 -10.25 -5.22
CA VAL A 116 0.13 -9.48 -6.29
C VAL A 116 -0.50 -9.79 -7.65
N GLU A 117 -0.82 -11.06 -7.87
CA GLU A 117 -1.46 -11.57 -9.08
C GLU A 117 -2.84 -10.95 -9.27
N ASN A 118 -3.60 -10.78 -8.19
CA ASN A 118 -4.97 -10.26 -8.20
C ASN A 118 -5.05 -8.74 -7.92
N GLY A 119 -3.91 -8.05 -7.76
CA GLY A 119 -3.89 -6.59 -7.55
C GLY A 119 -4.55 -6.12 -6.24
N LEU A 120 -4.50 -6.94 -5.19
CA LEU A 120 -5.23 -6.69 -3.93
C LEU A 120 -4.50 -5.73 -2.97
N MET A 121 -3.28 -5.30 -3.30
CA MET A 121 -2.46 -4.39 -2.51
C MET A 121 -3.22 -3.17 -1.94
N PRO A 122 -4.10 -2.48 -2.70
CA PRO A 122 -4.76 -1.27 -2.22
C PRO A 122 -5.68 -1.47 -1.02
N ALA A 123 -6.11 -2.71 -0.75
CA ALA A 123 -6.95 -3.03 0.42
C ALA A 123 -6.19 -3.06 1.75
N TYR A 124 -4.85 -2.98 1.72
CA TYR A 124 -3.97 -3.08 2.88
C TYR A 124 -3.25 -1.76 3.16
N HIS A 125 -3.01 -1.50 4.45
CA HIS A 125 -2.21 -0.35 4.89
C HIS A 125 -0.72 -0.57 4.64
N LEU A 126 -0.29 -1.83 4.61
CA LEU A 126 1.08 -2.25 4.37
C LEU A 126 1.08 -3.62 3.67
N VAL A 127 1.85 -3.75 2.61
CA VAL A 127 2.11 -5.03 1.94
C VAL A 127 3.51 -5.53 2.28
N LEU A 128 3.57 -6.67 2.97
CA LEU A 128 4.77 -7.40 3.33
C LEU A 128 4.98 -8.56 2.36
N ILE A 129 6.06 -8.48 1.57
CA ILE A 129 6.44 -9.57 0.67
C ILE A 129 7.66 -10.31 1.21
N VAL A 130 7.50 -11.61 1.41
CA VAL A 130 8.60 -12.52 1.76
C VAL A 130 9.27 -13.03 0.51
N HIS A 131 10.57 -12.82 0.41
CA HIS A 131 11.39 -13.22 -0.74
C HIS A 131 12.45 -14.25 -0.32
N ALA A 132 12.78 -15.15 -1.24
CA ALA A 132 13.98 -15.97 -1.19
C ALA A 132 14.39 -16.30 -2.63
N ASP A 133 15.67 -16.61 -2.85
CA ASP A 133 16.20 -16.94 -4.17
C ASP A 133 15.52 -18.19 -4.72
N VAL A 134 15.37 -18.24 -6.05
CA VAL A 134 14.67 -19.35 -6.74
C VAL A 134 15.25 -20.71 -6.35
N GLU A 135 16.58 -20.85 -6.35
CA GLU A 135 17.23 -22.13 -6.03
C GLU A 135 16.98 -22.55 -4.57
N GLN A 136 16.94 -21.61 -3.63
CA GLN A 136 16.59 -21.92 -2.24
C GLN A 136 15.12 -22.30 -2.08
N ARG A 137 14.22 -21.65 -2.82
CA ARG A 137 12.80 -22.00 -2.84
C ARG A 137 12.60 -23.41 -3.39
N VAL A 138 13.30 -23.76 -4.48
CA VAL A 138 13.29 -25.13 -5.04
C VAL A 138 13.80 -26.13 -4.01
N ALA A 139 14.96 -25.88 -3.39
CA ALA A 139 15.53 -26.77 -2.37
C ALA A 139 14.58 -26.99 -1.18
N ARG A 140 13.88 -25.95 -0.72
CA ARG A 140 12.87 -26.04 0.35
C ARG A 140 11.66 -26.86 -0.06
N LEU A 141 11.21 -26.76 -1.32
CA LEU A 141 10.06 -27.51 -1.82
C LEU A 141 10.38 -28.98 -2.03
N VAL A 142 11.55 -29.28 -2.58
CA VAL A 142 12.01 -30.66 -2.79
C VAL A 142 12.31 -31.31 -1.44
N GLY A 143 13.20 -30.72 -0.64
CA GLY A 143 13.66 -31.32 0.63
C GLY A 143 12.61 -31.28 1.74
N GLY A 144 11.78 -30.23 1.80
CA GLY A 144 10.80 -30.05 2.87
C GLY A 144 9.40 -30.57 2.57
N ARG A 145 9.00 -30.65 1.29
CA ARG A 145 7.65 -31.08 0.88
C ARG A 145 7.64 -32.30 -0.05
N GLY A 146 8.81 -32.87 -0.36
CA GLY A 146 8.93 -34.04 -1.23
C GLY A 146 8.45 -33.78 -2.66
N MET A 147 8.43 -32.52 -3.10
CA MET A 147 7.97 -32.14 -4.43
C MET A 147 9.03 -32.53 -5.48
N ASP A 148 8.59 -32.96 -6.65
CA ASP A 148 9.46 -33.12 -7.80
C ASP A 148 10.08 -31.76 -8.20
N GLU A 149 11.37 -31.74 -8.52
CA GLU A 149 12.08 -30.48 -8.81
C GLU A 149 11.46 -29.76 -10.01
N ARG A 150 11.08 -30.49 -11.07
CA ARG A 150 10.47 -29.89 -12.26
C ARG A 150 9.10 -29.31 -11.94
N ASP A 151 8.28 -30.01 -11.14
CA ASP A 151 7.02 -29.45 -10.65
C ASP A 151 7.24 -28.19 -9.80
N ALA A 152 8.21 -28.19 -8.88
CA ALA A 152 8.55 -27.03 -8.06
C ALA A 152 8.92 -25.80 -8.92
N ARG A 153 9.80 -25.99 -9.92
CA ARG A 153 10.20 -24.92 -10.84
C ARG A 153 9.02 -24.41 -11.68
N ASN A 154 8.18 -25.30 -12.19
CA ASN A 154 6.99 -24.93 -12.97
C ASN A 154 6.03 -24.07 -12.13
N ARG A 155 5.77 -24.45 -10.87
CA ARG A 155 4.92 -23.69 -9.96
C ARG A 155 5.49 -22.33 -9.63
N ILE A 156 6.80 -22.23 -9.41
CA ILE A 156 7.49 -20.95 -9.18
C ILE A 156 7.30 -20.02 -10.39
N ALA A 157 7.51 -20.55 -11.60
CA ALA A 157 7.42 -19.79 -12.85
C ALA A 157 5.97 -19.35 -13.19
N ALA A 158 4.95 -20.05 -12.70
CA ALA A 158 3.55 -19.71 -12.93
C ALA A 158 3.04 -18.53 -12.08
N GLN A 159 3.77 -18.13 -11.03
CA GLN A 159 3.38 -17.01 -10.16
C GLN A 159 3.93 -15.68 -10.70
N ALA A 160 3.56 -14.54 -10.10
CA ALA A 160 4.19 -13.25 -10.41
C ALA A 160 5.72 -13.36 -10.31
N ASP A 161 6.47 -12.55 -11.07
CA ASP A 161 7.93 -12.49 -10.93
C ASP A 161 8.34 -11.59 -9.74
N ASP A 162 9.63 -11.61 -9.41
CA ASP A 162 10.15 -10.82 -8.28
C ASP A 162 10.09 -9.32 -8.54
N ALA A 163 10.14 -8.86 -9.79
CA ALA A 163 10.01 -7.46 -10.14
C ALA A 163 8.61 -6.92 -9.81
N ARG A 164 7.56 -7.64 -10.21
CA ARG A 164 6.16 -7.35 -9.87
C ARG A 164 5.94 -7.39 -8.37
N ARG A 165 6.49 -8.39 -7.68
CA ARG A 165 6.40 -8.48 -6.21
C ARG A 165 7.12 -7.32 -5.52
N ARG A 166 8.31 -6.94 -5.99
CA ARG A 166 9.09 -5.83 -5.43
C ARG A 166 8.37 -4.51 -5.61
N ALA A 167 7.75 -4.28 -6.78
CA ALA A 167 6.95 -3.10 -7.04
C ALA A 167 5.72 -3.00 -6.12
N ALA A 168 5.13 -4.14 -5.73
CA ALA A 168 3.99 -4.24 -4.83
C ALA A 168 4.35 -4.13 -3.33
N ALA A 169 5.63 -4.30 -2.95
CA ALA A 169 6.05 -4.40 -1.56
C ALA A 169 6.27 -3.04 -0.90
N ASP A 170 5.58 -2.79 0.22
CA ASP A 170 5.93 -1.72 1.17
C ASP A 170 7.07 -2.15 2.10
N VAL A 171 7.16 -3.46 2.35
CA VAL A 171 8.27 -4.13 3.02
C VAL A 171 8.68 -5.33 2.18
N TRP A 172 9.92 -5.30 1.71
CA TRP A 172 10.57 -6.45 1.08
C TRP A 172 11.40 -7.18 2.13
N LEU A 173 10.92 -8.33 2.58
CA LEU A 173 11.56 -9.12 3.62
C LEU A 173 12.31 -10.29 2.98
N ASP A 174 13.62 -10.13 2.89
CA ASP A 174 14.50 -11.14 2.34
C ASP A 174 14.78 -12.25 3.37
N ASN A 175 14.44 -13.47 2.98
CA ASN A 175 14.55 -14.73 3.71
C ASN A 175 15.50 -15.70 2.97
N THR A 176 16.55 -15.16 2.34
CA THR A 176 17.66 -15.97 1.79
C THR A 176 18.65 -16.43 2.86
N GLY A 177 18.66 -15.75 4.01
CA GLY A 177 19.53 -16.02 5.14
C GLY A 177 19.11 -17.19 6.03
N THR A 178 19.64 -17.20 7.25
CA THR A 178 19.28 -18.17 8.29
C THR A 178 17.90 -17.87 8.90
N PRO A 179 17.25 -18.85 9.55
CA PRO A 179 16.02 -18.60 10.31
C PRO A 179 16.15 -17.44 11.30
N ASP A 180 17.24 -17.36 12.06
CA ASP A 180 17.43 -16.28 13.05
C ASP A 180 17.48 -14.88 12.41
N GLN A 181 18.07 -14.77 11.22
CA GLN A 181 18.15 -13.49 10.49
C GLN A 181 16.77 -13.01 10.04
N VAL A 182 15.92 -13.92 9.54
CA VAL A 182 14.57 -13.54 9.12
C VAL A 182 13.70 -13.22 10.34
N LEU A 183 13.82 -13.97 11.43
CA LEU A 183 13.08 -13.72 12.67
C LEU A 183 13.46 -12.36 13.27
N ALA A 184 14.75 -12.02 13.34
CA ALA A 184 15.20 -10.71 13.80
C ALA A 184 14.68 -9.56 12.92
N ARG A 185 14.58 -9.75 11.60
CA ARG A 185 13.98 -8.76 10.69
C ARG A 185 12.47 -8.58 10.94
N VAL A 186 11.75 -9.67 11.24
CA VAL A 186 10.33 -9.59 11.63
C VAL A 186 10.16 -8.87 12.97
N ASP A 187 11.04 -9.13 13.94
CA ASP A 187 11.01 -8.49 15.25
C ASP A 187 11.22 -6.97 15.14
N ALA A 188 12.23 -6.54 14.37
CA ALA A 188 12.46 -5.14 14.10
C ALA A 188 11.29 -4.50 13.34
N LEU A 189 10.75 -5.17 12.32
CA LEU A 189 9.59 -4.68 11.58
C LEU A 189 8.37 -4.47 12.51
N TRP A 190 8.15 -5.39 13.44
CA TRP A 190 7.07 -5.30 14.41
C TRP A 190 7.19 -4.05 15.29
N VAL A 191 8.34 -3.90 15.95
CA VAL A 191 8.59 -2.83 16.92
C VAL A 191 8.71 -1.46 16.24
N ASP A 192 9.50 -1.38 15.17
CA ASP A 192 9.91 -0.09 14.61
C ASP A 192 8.88 0.49 13.63
N ARG A 193 7.98 -0.33 13.08
CA ARG A 193 7.00 0.11 12.07
C ARG A 193 5.59 -0.33 12.36
N LEU A 194 5.31 -1.62 12.58
CA LEU A 194 3.91 -2.09 12.65
C LEU A 194 3.18 -1.58 13.89
N VAL A 195 3.80 -1.66 15.07
CA VAL A 195 3.23 -1.15 16.33
C VAL A 195 2.95 0.37 16.27
N PRO A 196 3.93 1.23 15.92
CA PRO A 196 3.66 2.67 15.82
C PRO A 196 2.67 3.00 14.68
N TYR A 197 2.66 2.25 13.58
CA TYR A 197 1.70 2.47 12.50
C TYR A 197 0.27 2.09 12.93
N GLU A 198 0.09 0.99 13.64
CA GLU A 198 -1.20 0.62 14.24
C GLU A 198 -1.72 1.75 15.11
N ALA A 199 -0.89 2.22 16.05
CA ALA A 199 -1.28 3.26 16.98
C ALA A 199 -1.69 4.53 16.24
N ASN A 200 -0.93 4.91 15.21
CA ASN A 200 -1.24 6.06 14.36
C ASN A 200 -2.56 5.89 13.60
N VAL A 201 -2.83 4.73 13.01
CA VAL A 201 -4.09 4.48 12.30
C VAL A 201 -5.28 4.52 13.27
N ARG A 202 -5.21 3.78 14.38
CA ARG A 202 -6.31 3.69 15.35
C ARG A 202 -6.58 5.03 16.04
N LEU A 203 -5.53 5.77 16.39
CA LEU A 203 -5.66 7.08 17.06
C LEU A 203 -5.83 8.24 16.09
N ARG A 204 -5.85 7.98 14.77
CA ARG A 204 -5.89 8.98 13.69
C ARG A 204 -4.81 10.05 13.83
N ARG A 205 -3.57 9.59 14.02
CA ARG A 205 -2.37 10.40 14.18
C ARG A 205 -1.33 10.07 13.13
N TYR A 206 -0.28 10.87 13.10
CA TYR A 206 0.93 10.61 12.35
C TYR A 206 2.13 10.88 13.23
N THR A 207 3.29 10.32 12.86
CA THR A 207 4.56 10.60 13.52
C THR A 207 5.31 11.69 12.75
N PRO A 208 5.45 12.91 13.29
CA PRO A 208 6.26 13.93 12.65
C PRO A 208 7.73 13.49 12.68
N THR A 209 8.39 13.51 11.52
CA THR A 209 9.84 13.31 11.42
C THR A 209 10.46 14.51 10.73
N PRO A 210 11.62 15.01 11.21
CA PRO A 210 12.33 16.10 10.57
C PRO A 210 12.60 15.76 9.10
N PRO A 211 12.17 16.61 8.15
CA PRO A 211 12.33 16.30 6.75
C PRO A 211 13.78 16.50 6.31
N ARG A 212 14.48 15.41 5.98
CA ARG A 212 15.82 15.45 5.39
C ARG A 212 15.73 15.50 3.87
N VAL A 213 16.45 16.44 3.24
CA VAL A 213 16.61 16.46 1.79
C VAL A 213 17.58 15.34 1.38
N VAL A 214 17.17 14.53 0.42
CA VAL A 214 17.93 13.41 -0.13
C VAL A 214 18.02 13.51 -1.65
N PRO A 215 19.03 12.88 -2.29
CA PRO A 215 19.04 12.69 -3.73
C PRO A 215 17.76 12.03 -4.23
N TYR A 216 17.43 12.22 -5.51
CA TYR A 216 16.26 11.59 -6.10
C TYR A 216 16.31 10.07 -5.96
N ASP A 217 15.28 9.48 -5.34
CA ASP A 217 15.13 8.04 -5.21
C ASP A 217 14.32 7.50 -6.41
N ALA A 218 14.95 6.68 -7.24
CA ALA A 218 14.33 6.06 -8.40
C ALA A 218 13.14 5.13 -8.06
N THR A 219 12.99 4.76 -6.79
CA THR A 219 11.86 3.94 -6.30
C THR A 219 10.64 4.77 -5.91
N TRP A 220 10.75 6.10 -5.77
CA TRP A 220 9.60 6.97 -5.43
C TRP A 220 8.38 6.79 -6.35
N PRO A 221 8.50 6.66 -7.68
CA PRO A 221 7.34 6.43 -8.53
C PRO A 221 6.57 5.15 -8.18
N ALA A 222 7.26 4.05 -7.90
CA ALA A 222 6.62 2.79 -7.52
C ALA A 222 5.98 2.88 -6.12
N GLN A 223 6.65 3.54 -5.17
CA GLN A 223 6.08 3.83 -3.86
C GLN A 223 4.82 4.71 -3.97
N ALA A 224 4.88 5.71 -4.84
CA ALA A 224 3.79 6.64 -5.05
C ALA A 224 2.57 5.97 -5.67
N GLU A 225 2.77 5.06 -6.62
CA GLU A 225 1.66 4.31 -7.22
C GLU A 225 0.95 3.41 -6.20
N ARG A 226 1.68 2.75 -5.28
CA ARG A 226 1.05 1.96 -4.21
C ARG A 226 0.15 2.81 -3.31
N ILE A 227 0.65 3.97 -2.90
CA ILE A 227 -0.10 4.90 -2.06
C ILE A 227 -1.29 5.50 -2.82
N ALA A 228 -1.09 5.93 -4.07
CA ALA A 228 -2.14 6.47 -4.91
C ALA A 228 -3.26 5.46 -5.13
N ALA A 229 -2.94 4.18 -5.36
CA ALA A 229 -3.94 3.13 -5.51
C ALA A 229 -4.77 2.94 -4.23
N ARG A 230 -4.14 3.02 -3.05
CA ARG A 230 -4.85 2.98 -1.75
C ARG A 230 -5.76 4.17 -1.55
N ILE A 231 -5.28 5.38 -1.86
CA ILE A 231 -6.09 6.61 -1.79
C ILE A 231 -7.27 6.52 -2.77
N ARG A 232 -7.05 6.05 -4.00
CA ARG A 232 -8.11 5.83 -4.99
C ARG A 232 -9.17 4.87 -4.47
N LEU A 233 -8.77 3.74 -3.89
CA LEU A 233 -9.72 2.79 -3.30
C LEU A 233 -10.56 3.45 -2.19
N ALA A 234 -9.92 4.17 -1.27
CA ALA A 234 -10.59 4.85 -0.16
C ALA A 234 -11.51 5.99 -0.61
N ALA A 235 -11.15 6.66 -1.71
CA ALA A 235 -11.87 7.82 -2.24
C ALA A 235 -12.89 7.47 -3.33
N GLY A 236 -13.25 6.20 -3.51
CA GLY A 236 -14.24 5.79 -4.52
C GLY A 236 -13.77 5.96 -5.96
N GLN A 237 -12.50 5.61 -6.23
CA GLN A 237 -11.82 5.69 -7.54
C GLN A 237 -11.71 7.12 -8.12
N ARG A 238 -11.78 8.14 -7.27
CA ARG A 238 -11.49 9.54 -7.65
C ARG A 238 -10.06 9.73 -8.14
N ARG A 239 -9.83 10.79 -8.91
CA ARG A 239 -8.51 11.11 -9.47
C ARG A 239 -7.50 11.47 -8.38
N VAL A 240 -6.35 10.80 -8.42
CA VAL A 240 -5.22 11.04 -7.52
C VAL A 240 -3.97 11.27 -8.35
N GLU A 241 -3.23 12.32 -8.03
CA GLU A 241 -2.03 12.75 -8.74
C GLU A 241 -0.85 12.80 -7.77
N HIS A 242 0.27 12.17 -8.13
CA HIS A 242 1.55 12.39 -7.44
C HIS A 242 2.10 13.75 -7.87
N ILE A 243 2.31 14.63 -6.90
CA ILE A 243 2.76 16.02 -7.08
C ILE A 243 4.00 16.30 -6.21
N GLY A 244 4.42 17.56 -6.16
CA GLY A 244 5.57 17.97 -5.38
C GLY A 244 6.90 17.51 -5.99
N SER A 245 7.98 17.66 -5.22
CA SER A 245 9.34 17.43 -5.74
C SER A 245 9.64 15.95 -6.01
N THR A 246 9.06 15.04 -5.23
CA THR A 246 9.27 13.59 -5.41
C THR A 246 8.64 13.06 -6.69
N ALA A 247 7.71 13.81 -7.30
CA ALA A 247 7.11 13.51 -8.60
C ALA A 247 7.96 13.97 -9.80
N VAL A 248 9.08 14.66 -9.58
CA VAL A 248 9.93 15.21 -10.65
C VAL A 248 11.22 14.37 -10.75
N PRO A 249 11.41 13.59 -11.83
CA PRO A 249 12.60 12.76 -11.99
C PRO A 249 13.91 13.54 -11.88
N GLY A 250 14.84 13.02 -11.09
CA GLY A 250 16.17 13.60 -10.89
C GLY A 250 16.23 14.77 -9.90
N LEU A 251 15.09 15.23 -9.36
CA LEU A 251 15.06 16.35 -8.42
C LEU A 251 15.27 15.87 -6.97
N ALA A 252 16.32 16.36 -6.31
CA ALA A 252 16.51 16.12 -4.88
C ALA A 252 15.35 16.73 -4.06
N ALA A 253 14.90 16.04 -3.03
CA ALA A 253 13.69 16.40 -2.30
C ALA A 253 13.75 15.92 -0.85
N LYS A 254 12.86 16.49 -0.01
CA LYS A 254 12.49 15.85 1.26
C LYS A 254 11.86 14.51 0.92
N ASP A 255 12.21 13.44 1.65
CA ASP A 255 11.60 12.10 1.45
C ASP A 255 10.15 12.08 1.98
N VAL A 256 9.28 12.77 1.26
CA VAL A 256 7.84 12.92 1.51
C VAL A 256 7.14 12.85 0.17
N LEU A 257 6.19 11.92 0.05
CA LEU A 257 5.37 11.80 -1.15
C LEU A 257 4.17 12.73 -1.02
N ASP A 258 4.08 13.74 -1.89
CA ASP A 258 2.96 14.67 -1.92
C ASP A 258 1.93 14.22 -2.97
N PHE A 259 0.68 14.11 -2.58
CA PHE A 259 -0.42 13.77 -3.49
C PHE A 259 -1.44 14.89 -3.49
N GLN A 260 -2.20 14.96 -4.59
CA GLN A 260 -3.49 15.60 -4.55
C GLN A 260 -4.61 14.67 -5.00
N LEU A 261 -5.74 14.75 -4.30
CA LEU A 261 -7.00 14.06 -4.58
C LEU A 261 -8.02 15.08 -5.07
N GLY A 262 -8.59 14.82 -6.24
CA GLY A 262 -9.61 15.65 -6.88
C GLY A 262 -11.00 15.38 -6.31
N VAL A 263 -11.69 16.44 -5.91
CA VAL A 263 -13.10 16.42 -5.52
C VAL A 263 -13.89 17.48 -6.29
N ASP A 264 -15.20 17.34 -6.32
CA ASP A 264 -16.13 18.32 -6.90
C ASP A 264 -16.44 19.48 -5.93
N SER A 265 -16.34 19.25 -4.62
CA SER A 265 -16.59 20.26 -3.60
C SER A 265 -15.80 20.02 -2.31
N LEU A 266 -15.68 21.05 -1.46
CA LEU A 266 -15.09 20.89 -0.12
C LEU A 266 -15.97 20.08 0.83
N GLU A 267 -17.29 20.02 0.58
CA GLU A 267 -18.20 19.15 1.32
C GLU A 267 -17.87 17.67 1.04
N THR A 268 -17.61 17.34 -0.22
CA THR A 268 -17.10 16.01 -0.59
C THR A 268 -15.76 15.71 0.07
N ALA A 269 -14.85 16.70 0.13
CA ALA A 269 -13.58 16.52 0.85
C ALA A 269 -13.80 16.21 2.34
N ASP A 270 -14.75 16.89 2.99
CA ASP A 270 -15.11 16.64 4.38
C ASP A 270 -15.77 15.26 4.57
N ALA A 271 -16.64 14.84 3.66
CA ALA A 271 -17.30 13.54 3.68
C ALA A 271 -16.33 12.35 3.49
N LEU A 272 -15.22 12.55 2.80
CA LEU A 272 -14.18 11.52 2.59
C LEU A 272 -13.25 11.35 3.79
N ALA A 273 -13.32 12.22 4.81
CA ALA A 273 -12.29 12.29 5.83
C ALA A 273 -12.15 10.99 6.64
N ASP A 274 -13.26 10.36 6.99
CA ASP A 274 -13.28 9.09 7.73
C ASP A 274 -12.72 7.94 6.90
N ALA A 275 -13.17 7.80 5.64
CA ALA A 275 -12.69 6.75 4.74
C ALA A 275 -11.17 6.87 4.47
N LEU A 276 -10.66 8.10 4.31
CA LEU A 276 -9.23 8.35 4.17
C LEU A 276 -8.47 8.02 5.46
N ALA A 277 -9.00 8.39 6.63
CA ALA A 277 -8.38 8.05 7.91
C ALA A 277 -8.32 6.53 8.14
N GLU A 278 -9.39 5.80 7.81
CA GLU A 278 -9.46 4.33 7.85
C GLU A 278 -8.50 3.65 6.86
N ALA A 279 -8.09 4.36 5.80
CA ALA A 279 -7.07 3.90 4.86
C ALA A 279 -5.63 4.27 5.28
N GLY A 280 -5.47 4.91 6.43
CA GLY A 280 -4.17 5.33 6.99
C GLY A 280 -3.77 6.76 6.64
N PHE A 281 -4.71 7.62 6.25
CA PHE A 281 -4.49 9.03 5.94
C PHE A 281 -5.35 9.94 6.83
N PRO A 282 -5.08 10.05 8.15
CA PRO A 282 -5.82 10.94 9.02
C PRO A 282 -5.74 12.40 8.56
N ARG A 283 -6.80 13.15 8.87
CA ARG A 283 -6.88 14.59 8.59
C ARG A 283 -5.88 15.35 9.45
N LEU A 284 -5.23 16.33 8.84
CA LEU A 284 -4.40 17.32 9.52
C LEU A 284 -5.17 18.64 9.60
N ASP A 285 -5.62 18.98 10.80
CA ASP A 285 -6.29 20.26 11.03
C ASP A 285 -5.28 21.42 11.13
N GLY A 286 -5.77 22.64 10.89
CA GLY A 286 -4.96 23.86 10.91
C GLY A 286 -4.34 24.26 9.57
N ILE A 287 -4.51 23.46 8.51
CA ILE A 287 -4.08 23.81 7.14
C ILE A 287 -5.27 23.61 6.18
N ASP A 288 -5.97 24.69 5.85
CA ASP A 288 -7.20 24.64 5.04
C ASP A 288 -7.17 25.53 3.79
N THR A 289 -6.04 26.20 3.52
CA THR A 289 -5.82 26.99 2.30
C THR A 289 -4.41 26.80 1.77
N ASP A 290 -4.26 26.84 0.45
CA ASP A 290 -2.98 27.13 -0.20
C ASP A 290 -2.74 28.64 -0.22
N THR A 291 -1.48 29.06 -0.36
CA THR A 291 -1.11 30.46 -0.62
C THR A 291 -1.57 30.84 -2.03
N PRO A 292 -2.46 31.84 -2.20
CA PRO A 292 -2.92 32.27 -3.51
C PRO A 292 -1.77 32.68 -4.43
N LYS A 293 -1.90 32.35 -5.72
CA LYS A 293 -0.95 32.71 -6.79
C LYS A 293 -1.57 33.62 -7.86
N ASP A 294 -2.79 34.09 -7.61
CA ASP A 294 -3.53 35.05 -8.43
C ASP A 294 -4.24 36.09 -7.54
N ASP A 295 -4.69 37.20 -8.14
CA ASP A 295 -5.48 38.24 -7.47
C ASP A 295 -6.98 37.88 -7.38
N GLY A 296 -7.31 36.61 -7.61
CA GLY A 296 -8.69 36.11 -7.56
C GLY A 296 -9.22 35.98 -6.14
N ASP A 297 -10.47 35.53 -6.01
CA ASP A 297 -11.07 35.23 -4.71
C ASP A 297 -10.24 34.18 -3.93
N PRO A 298 -9.62 34.53 -2.78
CA PRO A 298 -8.77 33.62 -2.02
C PRO A 298 -9.50 32.36 -1.56
N ARG A 299 -10.84 32.39 -1.46
CA ARG A 299 -11.65 31.22 -1.07
C ARG A 299 -11.54 30.07 -2.07
N ARG A 300 -11.13 30.34 -3.31
CA ARG A 300 -10.88 29.33 -4.35
C ARG A 300 -9.62 28.50 -4.10
N TRP A 301 -8.76 28.92 -3.17
CA TRP A 301 -7.53 28.22 -2.76
C TRP A 301 -7.72 27.35 -1.52
N ARG A 302 -8.96 27.25 -1.00
CA ARG A 302 -9.28 26.36 0.13
C ARG A 302 -9.12 24.89 -0.24
N LYS A 303 -8.69 24.09 0.73
CA LYS A 303 -8.42 22.66 0.61
C LYS A 303 -8.69 21.92 1.92
N ARG A 304 -8.49 20.61 1.90
CA ARG A 304 -8.21 19.80 3.11
C ARG A 304 -6.84 19.16 2.99
N VAL A 305 -6.24 18.85 4.13
CA VAL A 305 -4.95 18.15 4.19
C VAL A 305 -5.09 16.91 5.04
N HIS A 306 -4.54 15.82 4.54
CA HIS A 306 -4.36 14.55 5.22
C HIS A 306 -2.88 14.20 5.21
N VAL A 307 -2.47 13.34 6.13
CA VAL A 307 -1.07 12.90 6.28
C VAL A 307 -1.01 11.39 6.44
N GLY A 308 0.08 10.76 6.01
CA GLY A 308 0.27 9.31 6.18
C GLY A 308 0.54 8.92 7.63
N ALA A 309 -0.16 7.88 8.11
CA ALA A 309 0.05 7.31 9.44
C ALA A 309 1.27 6.37 9.54
N ASP A 310 1.83 5.91 8.41
CA ASP A 310 3.01 5.04 8.38
C ASP A 310 4.28 5.81 8.79
N PRO A 311 4.93 5.44 9.91
CA PRO A 311 6.11 6.17 10.38
C PRO A 311 7.32 6.03 9.45
N ALA A 312 7.37 5.00 8.59
CA ALA A 312 8.48 4.79 7.67
C ALA A 312 8.22 5.32 6.25
N ARG A 313 7.01 5.84 5.97
CA ARG A 313 6.67 6.39 4.66
C ARG A 313 5.79 7.61 4.76
N ARG A 314 6.45 8.77 4.72
CA ARG A 314 5.81 10.06 4.81
C ARG A 314 4.97 10.37 3.58
N VAL A 315 3.74 10.80 3.83
CA VAL A 315 2.78 11.21 2.82
C VAL A 315 2.12 12.51 3.26
N ASN A 316 2.02 13.46 2.33
CA ASN A 316 1.06 14.56 2.42
C ASN A 316 -0.01 14.33 1.35
N LEU A 317 -1.28 14.44 1.71
CA LEU A 317 -2.40 14.31 0.79
C LEU A 317 -3.24 15.58 0.83
N HIS A 318 -3.19 16.35 -0.25
CA HIS A 318 -4.01 17.53 -0.44
C HIS A 318 -5.32 17.15 -1.11
N VAL A 319 -6.47 17.54 -0.54
CA VAL A 319 -7.77 17.32 -1.17
C VAL A 319 -8.26 18.67 -1.70
N ARG A 320 -8.40 18.77 -3.02
CA ARG A 320 -8.68 20.03 -3.72
C ARG A 320 -9.84 19.88 -4.69
N VAL A 321 -10.56 20.98 -4.91
CA VAL A 321 -11.59 21.02 -5.97
C VAL A 321 -10.89 20.90 -7.33
N GLU A 322 -11.23 19.86 -8.08
CA GLU A 322 -10.64 19.56 -9.39
C GLU A 322 -10.96 20.69 -10.39
N GLY A 323 -9.94 21.10 -11.17
CA GLY A 323 -10.01 22.27 -12.06
C GLY A 323 -9.95 23.63 -11.36
N GLY A 324 -9.90 23.66 -10.03
CA GLY A 324 -9.67 24.89 -9.26
C GLY A 324 -8.23 25.42 -9.38
N PRO A 325 -7.97 26.68 -8.98
CA PRO A 325 -6.65 27.30 -9.16
C PRO A 325 -5.54 26.57 -8.38
N ALA A 326 -5.82 26.11 -7.15
CA ALA A 326 -4.87 25.33 -6.36
C ALA A 326 -4.55 23.96 -6.98
N TRP A 327 -5.55 23.33 -7.61
CA TRP A 327 -5.40 22.05 -8.31
C TRP A 327 -4.52 22.21 -9.55
N GLU A 328 -4.85 23.20 -10.39
CA GLU A 328 -4.11 23.53 -11.62
C GLU A 328 -2.67 23.91 -11.30
N TRP A 329 -2.45 24.77 -10.31
CA TRP A 329 -1.11 25.20 -9.91
C TRP A 329 -0.21 24.01 -9.55
N ALA A 330 -0.71 23.06 -8.75
CA ALA A 330 0.08 21.92 -8.32
C ALA A 330 0.52 21.01 -9.49
N LEU A 331 -0.35 20.83 -10.49
CA LEU A 331 -0.02 20.06 -11.71
C LEU A 331 0.97 20.84 -12.59
N ARG A 332 0.64 22.09 -12.90
CA ARG A 332 1.44 22.94 -13.78
C ARG A 332 2.85 23.15 -13.27
N PHE A 333 3.00 23.39 -11.97
CA PHE A 333 4.31 23.55 -11.36
C PHE A 333 5.15 22.26 -11.44
N ARG A 334 4.54 21.10 -11.18
CA ARG A 334 5.21 19.79 -11.33
C ARG A 334 5.65 19.56 -12.78
N ASP A 335 4.74 19.76 -13.73
CA ASP A 335 4.97 19.42 -15.13
C ASP A 335 5.91 20.41 -15.82
N TRP A 336 5.86 21.69 -15.47
CA TRP A 336 6.88 22.68 -15.83
C TRP A 336 8.27 22.24 -15.35
N LEU A 337 8.41 21.86 -14.07
CA LEU A 337 9.69 21.35 -13.58
C LEU A 337 10.11 20.08 -14.34
N ARG A 338 9.22 19.16 -14.69
CA ARG A 338 9.60 18.00 -15.51
C ARG A 338 10.14 18.40 -16.89
N ALA A 339 9.60 19.44 -17.50
CA ALA A 339 10.00 19.91 -18.82
C ALA A 339 11.25 20.81 -18.82
N ASP A 340 11.41 21.69 -17.82
CA ASP A 340 12.45 22.71 -17.79
C ASP A 340 13.62 22.31 -16.87
N ALA A 341 14.74 21.89 -17.48
CA ALA A 341 15.92 21.46 -16.75
C ALA A 341 16.60 22.57 -15.95
N ALA A 342 16.61 23.81 -16.47
CA ALA A 342 17.22 24.95 -15.79
C ALA A 342 16.41 25.31 -14.55
N ALA A 343 15.08 25.37 -14.67
CA ALA A 343 14.19 25.62 -13.54
C ALA A 343 14.31 24.55 -12.44
N ARG A 344 14.44 23.25 -12.82
CA ARG A 344 14.70 22.20 -11.84
C ARG A 344 16.00 22.39 -11.10
N GLN A 345 17.06 22.75 -11.81
CA GLN A 345 18.38 22.92 -11.20
C GLN A 345 18.36 24.09 -10.21
N GLU A 346 17.83 25.25 -10.61
CA GLU A 346 17.67 26.40 -9.72
C GLU A 346 16.85 26.05 -8.47
N TYR A 347 15.74 25.33 -8.65
CA TYR A 347 14.90 24.92 -7.52
C TYR A 347 15.60 23.90 -6.61
N GLN A 348 16.45 23.03 -7.18
CA GLN A 348 17.25 22.09 -6.40
C GLN A 348 18.28 22.81 -5.55
N GLU A 349 19.04 23.74 -6.15
CA GLU A 349 20.08 24.53 -5.47
C GLU A 349 19.49 25.32 -4.30
N LEU A 350 18.36 26.01 -4.51
CA LEU A 350 17.62 26.69 -3.44
C LEU A 350 17.27 25.73 -2.30
N LYS A 351 16.72 24.55 -2.61
CA LYS A 351 16.31 23.59 -1.57
C LYS A 351 17.48 23.06 -0.77
N GLN A 352 18.65 22.89 -1.38
CA GLN A 352 19.88 22.46 -0.73
C GLN A 352 20.41 23.57 0.18
N GLU A 353 20.52 24.80 -0.32
CA GLU A 353 20.92 25.97 0.47
C GLU A 353 20.03 26.16 1.70
N LEU A 354 18.71 26.11 1.52
CA LEU A 354 17.76 26.25 2.62
C LEU A 354 17.82 25.06 3.58
N ALA A 355 18.09 23.84 3.10
CA ALA A 355 18.20 22.67 3.97
C ALA A 355 19.43 22.75 4.87
N GLU A 356 20.54 23.27 4.34
CA GLU A 356 21.76 23.53 5.11
C GLU A 356 21.55 24.68 6.11
N ARG A 357 20.98 25.80 5.64
CA ARG A 357 20.72 26.98 6.48
C ARG A 357 19.78 26.71 7.66
N PHE A 358 18.81 25.83 7.48
CA PHE A 358 17.82 25.49 8.50
C PHE A 358 18.07 24.12 9.15
N ALA A 359 19.25 23.52 8.99
CA ALA A 359 19.57 22.20 9.53
C ALA A 359 19.43 22.11 11.07
N ASP A 360 19.74 23.20 11.77
CA ASP A 360 19.72 23.30 13.25
C ASP A 360 18.48 24.02 13.80
N HIS A 361 17.55 24.43 12.93
CA HIS A 361 16.33 25.12 13.35
C HIS A 361 15.21 24.12 13.63
N GLU A 362 14.66 24.15 14.85
CA GLU A 362 13.56 23.28 15.28
C GLU A 362 12.25 23.47 14.48
N SER A 363 12.08 24.60 13.78
CA SER A 363 10.85 24.95 13.08
C SER A 363 10.93 24.71 11.57
N ALA A 364 10.23 23.69 11.10
CA ALA A 364 10.04 23.40 9.67
C ALA A 364 9.32 24.54 8.90
N PHE A 365 8.67 25.48 9.60
CA PHE A 365 7.98 26.62 9.01
C PHE A 365 8.96 27.64 8.40
N ALA A 366 10.10 27.90 9.06
CA ALA A 366 11.09 28.86 8.57
C ALA A 366 11.71 28.46 7.22
N TYR A 367 11.90 27.14 7.02
CA TYR A 367 12.30 26.59 5.72
C TYR A 367 11.22 26.77 4.65
N GLY A 368 9.94 26.69 5.03
CA GLY A 368 8.81 26.89 4.13
C GLY A 368 8.76 28.34 3.62
N ASP A 369 8.74 29.28 4.57
CA ASP A 369 8.65 30.72 4.29
C ASP A 369 9.83 31.22 3.45
N ALA A 370 11.03 30.69 3.69
CA ALA A 370 12.23 31.05 2.93
C ALA A 370 12.17 30.67 1.44
N LYS A 371 11.26 29.76 1.03
CA LYS A 371 11.06 29.40 -0.38
C LYS A 371 10.05 30.31 -1.08
N GLU A 372 9.16 30.96 -0.34
CA GLU A 372 8.06 31.73 -0.94
C GLU A 372 8.53 32.84 -1.91
N PRO A 373 9.66 33.54 -1.71
CA PRO A 373 10.14 34.51 -2.69
C PRO A 373 10.42 33.88 -4.06
N TRP A 374 11.09 32.72 -4.09
CA TRP A 374 11.35 32.01 -5.34
C TRP A 374 10.06 31.41 -5.93
N MET A 375 9.19 30.86 -5.09
CA MET A 375 7.89 30.33 -5.54
C MET A 375 7.02 31.42 -6.17
N SER A 376 7.06 32.64 -5.64
CA SER A 376 6.34 33.79 -6.19
C SER A 376 6.91 34.21 -7.54
N ALA A 377 8.24 34.25 -7.68
CA ALA A 377 8.89 34.52 -8.96
C ALA A 377 8.63 33.41 -10.01
N ALA A 378 8.46 32.16 -9.57
CA ALA A 378 8.16 31.03 -10.45
C ALA A 378 6.77 31.11 -11.07
N VAL A 379 5.79 31.81 -10.47
CA VAL A 379 4.42 31.94 -11.00
C VAL A 379 4.42 32.45 -12.43
N ALA A 380 5.06 33.61 -12.68
CA ALA A 380 5.12 34.21 -14.01
C ALA A 380 5.84 33.32 -15.04
N ARG A 381 6.86 32.55 -14.60
CA ARG A 381 7.59 31.62 -15.47
C ARG A 381 6.74 30.43 -15.88
N VAL A 382 6.00 29.86 -14.93
CA VAL A 382 5.04 28.77 -15.19
C VAL A 382 3.95 29.26 -16.15
N GLU A 383 3.40 30.45 -15.91
CA GLU A 383 2.38 31.03 -16.79
C GLU A 383 2.90 31.23 -18.22
N ALA A 384 4.10 31.82 -18.37
CA ALA A 384 4.74 32.00 -19.68
C ALA A 384 4.94 30.65 -20.39
N PHE A 385 5.44 29.63 -19.69
CA PHE A 385 5.64 28.29 -20.25
C PHE A 385 4.35 27.69 -20.86
N TYR A 386 3.20 27.85 -20.18
CA TYR A 386 1.91 27.36 -20.67
C TYR A 386 1.24 28.28 -21.72
N GLN A 387 1.60 29.56 -21.77
CA GLN A 387 1.13 30.49 -22.81
C GLN A 387 1.85 30.28 -24.15
N ASP A 388 3.14 29.95 -24.12
CA ASP A 388 3.99 29.79 -25.30
C ASP A 388 3.77 28.46 -26.07
N GLY A 389 2.74 27.68 -25.69
CA GLY A 389 2.33 26.47 -26.41
C GLY A 389 3.32 25.31 -26.31
N GLN A 390 4.28 25.36 -25.37
CA GLN A 390 5.16 24.22 -25.09
C GLN A 390 4.43 23.19 -24.22
N VAL A 391 3.74 22.28 -24.91
CA VAL A 391 3.21 20.95 -24.51
C VAL A 391 1.70 20.88 -24.20
N SER A 392 1.01 20.08 -25.03
CA SER A 392 -0.29 19.42 -24.77
C SER A 392 -0.11 18.13 -24.00
#